data_AF-A0A840IDB3-F1
#
_entry.id   AF-A0A840IDB3-F1
#
_cell.length_a   1.000
_cell.length_b   1.000
_cell.length_c   1.000
_cell.angle_alpha   90.00
_cell.angle_beta   90.00
_cell.angle_gamma   90.00
#
_symmetry.space_group_name_H-M   'P 1'
#
loop_
_entity.id
_entity.type
_entity.pdbx_description
1 polymer ?
#
loop_
_entity_poly.entity_id
_entity_poly.type
_entity_poly.pdbx_seq_one_letter_code
_entity_poly.pdbx_strand_id
1 'polypeptide(L)'
;MAIAPPTSALGTASTTTGAPLEVGDDRWNDLLAFCGLNDADLALLADAAPGSELVEGLPDLFYSHVLAKPELRGIIERHSTVERLAQTMKRYFRSVFSGEFGAQRLGDVVRIGAVHDHIDLPIGAFIGAILQLDRVAIPAIVERYADDPVRMTQALLAYRKVSTADVAIVTQTFIDARDRTVELVEQLEAQTRRVAEEQREVTTVSQSLAAAAQQSYASATELSRTSTGIAERATGANELMSQSVELARGGADVTTGTDRAVADMRDGVEQISEQLAALSDQTREISTIVTGIREIADQTNLLALNAAIEAARAGEHGRGFAVVAEEVRRLADRTREALQDITQLNANSLAAIEAVGGAVETTGDQVSSVERHAGDARESFNAINDAIGTTAGSLGEIVEGVGDVSRSADELTGVSQQVASMAERLGTLGESLAASLDDARALIEDARR
;
A
#
# COMPACT_ATOMS: atom_id res chain seq x y z
N MET A 1 -65.93 62.71 -67.45
CA MET A 1 -65.19 62.38 -68.69
C MET A 1 -64.27 61.23 -68.37
N ALA A 2 -64.61 60.05 -68.90
CA ALA A 2 -63.77 58.86 -68.85
C ALA A 2 -62.58 59.06 -69.79
N ILE A 3 -61.38 58.76 -69.31
CA ILE A 3 -60.21 58.50 -70.15
C ILE A 3 -59.63 57.21 -69.63
N ALA A 4 -59.88 56.13 -70.38
CA ALA A 4 -59.26 54.83 -70.16
C ALA A 4 -57.76 54.92 -70.54
N PRO A 5 -56.85 54.24 -69.82
CA PRO A 5 -55.48 54.12 -70.27
C PRO A 5 -55.40 53.11 -71.44
N PRO A 6 -54.43 53.30 -72.36
CA PRO A 6 -54.24 52.40 -73.48
C PRO A 6 -53.65 51.07 -72.98
N THR A 7 -54.30 49.98 -73.37
CA THR A 7 -53.77 48.62 -73.32
C THR A 7 -52.61 48.49 -74.31
N SER A 8 -51.37 48.64 -73.83
CA SER A 8 -50.20 48.05 -74.49
C SER A 8 -49.91 46.70 -73.83
N ALA A 9 -49.54 45.72 -74.65
CA ALA A 9 -49.41 44.32 -74.28
C ALA A 9 -48.40 44.11 -73.13
N LEU A 10 -48.89 43.79 -71.95
CA LEU A 10 -48.12 43.20 -70.85
C LEU A 10 -47.75 41.77 -71.23
N GLY A 11 -46.48 41.57 -71.59
CA GLY A 11 -45.84 40.28 -71.41
C GLY A 11 -45.73 39.98 -69.92
N THR A 12 -46.24 38.80 -69.52
CA THR A 12 -46.13 38.13 -68.21
C THR A 12 -45.37 38.89 -67.11
N ALA A 13 -46.06 39.77 -66.37
CA ALA A 13 -45.55 40.32 -65.12
C ALA A 13 -45.84 39.32 -64.00
N SER A 14 -44.79 38.79 -63.36
CA SER A 14 -44.90 38.18 -62.04
C SER A 14 -45.49 39.23 -61.08
N THR A 15 -46.59 38.91 -60.40
CA THR A 15 -47.22 39.81 -59.43
C THR A 15 -46.36 39.90 -58.17
N THR A 16 -45.50 40.92 -58.09
CA THR A 16 -44.71 41.21 -56.90
C THR A 16 -45.55 41.95 -55.85
N THR A 17 -45.34 41.63 -54.58
CA THR A 17 -46.13 42.14 -53.45
C THR A 17 -45.44 43.25 -52.64
N GLY A 18 -44.14 43.44 -52.87
CA GLY A 18 -43.28 44.27 -52.01
C GLY A 18 -42.96 43.61 -50.67
N ALA A 19 -43.24 42.31 -50.52
CA ALA A 19 -43.04 41.59 -49.27
C ALA A 19 -41.55 41.42 -48.94
N PRO A 20 -41.16 41.50 -47.65
CA PRO A 20 -39.82 41.13 -47.22
C PRO A 20 -39.45 39.72 -47.66
N LEU A 21 -38.16 39.48 -47.90
CA LEU A 21 -37.65 38.17 -48.28
C LEU A 21 -37.61 37.24 -47.06
N GLU A 22 -37.96 35.97 -47.27
CA GLU A 22 -37.81 34.90 -46.28
C GLU A 22 -36.79 33.86 -46.77
N VAL A 23 -35.69 33.72 -46.02
CA VAL A 23 -34.55 32.84 -46.36
C VAL A 23 -34.33 31.69 -45.37
N GLY A 24 -35.27 31.50 -44.42
CA GLY A 24 -35.29 30.37 -43.50
C GLY A 24 -34.35 30.49 -42.29
N ASP A 25 -33.80 31.67 -42.02
CA ASP A 25 -32.98 32.00 -40.85
C ASP A 25 -33.34 33.41 -40.38
N ASP A 26 -33.83 33.53 -39.14
CA ASP A 26 -34.37 34.78 -38.58
C ASP A 26 -33.35 35.92 -38.60
N ARG A 27 -32.07 35.61 -38.34
CA ARG A 27 -31.01 36.62 -38.35
C ARG A 27 -30.84 37.23 -39.73
N TRP A 28 -30.86 36.39 -40.76
CA TRP A 28 -30.69 36.84 -42.14
C TRP A 28 -31.97 37.48 -42.67
N ASN A 29 -33.14 37.01 -42.25
CA ASN A 29 -34.42 37.67 -42.52
C ASN A 29 -34.41 39.11 -42.00
N ASP A 30 -34.01 39.32 -40.74
CA ASP A 30 -33.93 40.64 -40.12
C ASP A 30 -32.94 41.57 -40.84
N LEU A 31 -31.78 41.04 -41.23
CA LEU A 31 -30.77 41.80 -41.96
C LEU A 31 -31.26 42.21 -43.36
N LEU A 32 -31.92 41.30 -44.09
CA LEU A 32 -32.48 41.59 -45.41
C LEU A 32 -33.63 42.60 -45.32
N ALA A 33 -34.49 42.46 -44.31
CA ALA A 33 -35.56 43.40 -44.01
C ALA A 33 -34.99 44.79 -43.64
N PHE A 34 -33.93 44.87 -42.85
CA PHE A 34 -33.23 46.12 -42.53
C PHE A 34 -32.62 46.79 -43.78
N CYS A 35 -32.08 45.99 -44.71
CA CYS A 35 -31.62 46.49 -46.01
C CYS A 35 -32.77 46.94 -46.93
N GLY A 36 -34.03 46.64 -46.57
CA GLY A 36 -35.22 46.99 -47.35
C GLY A 36 -35.35 46.23 -48.67
N LEU A 37 -34.70 45.07 -48.79
CA LEU A 37 -34.74 44.21 -49.98
C LEU A 37 -36.03 43.37 -49.98
N ASN A 38 -36.78 43.41 -51.07
CA ASN A 38 -38.06 42.70 -51.23
C ASN A 38 -38.20 42.05 -52.61
N ASP A 39 -39.28 41.28 -52.82
CA ASP A 39 -39.58 40.60 -54.08
C ASP A 39 -39.70 41.54 -55.30
N ALA A 40 -40.17 42.78 -55.11
CA ALA A 40 -40.26 43.79 -56.17
C ALA A 40 -38.88 44.31 -56.60
N ASP A 41 -37.96 44.50 -55.64
CA ASP A 41 -36.56 44.83 -55.94
C ASP A 41 -35.89 43.72 -56.76
N LEU A 42 -36.13 42.44 -56.41
CA LEU A 42 -35.58 41.30 -57.15
C LEU A 42 -36.13 41.22 -58.58
N ALA A 43 -37.43 41.44 -58.77
CA ALA A 43 -38.04 41.45 -60.10
C ALA A 43 -37.50 42.59 -60.98
N LEU A 44 -37.27 43.77 -60.40
CA LEU A 44 -36.63 44.90 -61.09
C LEU A 44 -35.21 44.57 -61.54
N LEU A 45 -34.45 43.84 -60.72
CA LEU A 45 -33.11 43.39 -61.08
C LEU A 45 -33.12 42.32 -62.17
N ALA A 46 -34.08 41.40 -62.15
CA ALA A 46 -34.22 40.41 -63.22
C ALA A 46 -34.45 41.05 -64.60
N ASP A 47 -35.26 42.13 -64.68
CA ASP A 47 -35.46 42.88 -65.93
C ASP A 47 -34.27 43.79 -66.30
N ALA A 48 -33.43 44.12 -65.31
CA ALA A 48 -32.23 44.92 -65.48
C ALA A 48 -30.96 44.09 -65.74
N ALA A 49 -31.09 42.78 -65.98
CA ALA A 49 -29.96 41.88 -66.13
C ALA A 49 -29.00 42.34 -67.26
N PRO A 50 -27.69 42.49 -66.98
CA PRO A 50 -26.71 42.90 -67.98
C PRO A 50 -26.59 41.88 -69.13
N GLY A 51 -26.31 42.40 -70.33
CA GLY A 51 -26.09 41.56 -71.51
C GLY A 51 -24.90 40.60 -71.35
N SER A 52 -24.93 39.47 -72.09
CA SER A 52 -23.91 38.42 -71.96
C SER A 52 -22.48 38.92 -72.20
N GLU A 53 -22.27 39.85 -73.12
CA GLU A 53 -20.94 40.41 -73.42
C GLU A 53 -20.35 41.16 -72.22
N LEU A 54 -21.16 41.94 -71.50
CA LEU A 54 -20.74 42.66 -70.30
C LEU A 54 -20.37 41.69 -69.16
N VAL A 55 -21.14 40.61 -69.00
CA VAL A 55 -20.87 39.58 -67.99
C VAL A 55 -19.58 38.80 -68.32
N GLU A 56 -19.33 38.50 -69.59
CA GLU A 56 -18.11 37.80 -70.00
C GLU A 56 -16.84 38.67 -69.86
N GLY A 57 -16.95 40.00 -70.05
CA GLY A 57 -15.84 40.95 -69.82
C GLY A 57 -15.61 41.35 -68.37
N LEU A 58 -16.56 41.09 -67.46
CA LEU A 58 -16.47 41.47 -66.04
C LEU A 58 -15.20 40.95 -65.34
N PRO A 59 -14.79 39.67 -65.49
CA PRO A 59 -13.60 39.17 -64.80
C PRO A 59 -12.32 39.92 -65.17
N ASP A 60 -12.15 40.33 -66.43
CA ASP A 60 -10.94 41.04 -66.86
C ASP A 60 -10.85 42.42 -66.18
N LEU A 61 -11.98 43.13 -66.10
CA LEU A 61 -12.08 44.40 -65.38
C LEU A 61 -11.86 44.23 -63.87
N PHE A 62 -12.46 43.21 -63.27
CA PHE A 62 -12.35 42.95 -61.84
C PHE A 62 -10.94 42.53 -61.44
N TYR A 63 -10.39 41.51 -62.10
CA TYR A 63 -9.09 40.95 -61.73
C TYR A 63 -7.92 41.82 -62.16
N SER A 64 -8.02 42.63 -63.22
CA SER A 64 -6.97 43.62 -63.51
C SER A 64 -6.76 44.59 -62.34
N HIS A 65 -7.84 45.00 -61.67
CA HIS A 65 -7.77 45.82 -60.47
C HIS A 65 -7.23 45.06 -59.25
N VAL A 66 -7.74 43.85 -58.99
CA VAL A 66 -7.30 43.03 -57.85
C VAL A 66 -5.82 42.65 -57.96
N LEU A 67 -5.39 42.23 -59.15
CA LEU A 67 -4.00 41.82 -59.42
C LEU A 67 -3.02 42.99 -59.41
N ALA A 68 -3.49 44.24 -59.47
CA ALA A 68 -2.63 45.41 -59.30
C ALA A 68 -2.05 45.50 -57.87
N LYS A 69 -2.69 44.86 -56.88
CA LYS A 69 -2.17 44.75 -55.52
C LYS A 69 -1.37 43.44 -55.35
N PRO A 70 -0.05 43.50 -55.09
CA PRO A 70 0.79 42.30 -54.97
C PRO A 70 0.30 41.32 -53.90
N GLU A 71 -0.21 41.82 -52.77
CA GLU A 71 -0.73 41.00 -51.68
C GLU A 71 -1.93 40.15 -52.11
N LEU A 72 -2.91 40.76 -52.79
CA LEU A 72 -4.11 40.06 -53.27
C LEU A 72 -3.78 39.10 -54.41
N ARG A 73 -2.80 39.45 -55.26
CA ARG A 73 -2.26 38.53 -56.25
C ARG A 73 -1.70 37.27 -55.59
N GLY A 74 -0.88 37.43 -54.56
CA GLY A 74 -0.31 36.31 -53.82
C GLY A 74 -1.37 35.40 -53.19
N ILE A 75 -2.47 35.96 -52.67
CA ILE A 75 -3.61 35.16 -52.16
C ILE A 75 -4.22 34.33 -53.29
N ILE A 76 -4.50 34.94 -54.45
CA ILE A 76 -5.07 34.21 -55.59
C ILE A 76 -4.14 33.08 -56.03
N GLU A 77 -2.84 33.35 -56.20
CA GLU A 77 -1.86 32.35 -56.65
C GLU A 77 -1.71 31.16 -55.69
N ARG A 78 -1.87 31.39 -54.37
CA ARG A 78 -1.81 30.32 -53.36
C ARG A 78 -3.03 29.41 -53.37
N HIS A 79 -4.23 29.97 -53.59
CA HIS A 79 -5.48 29.26 -53.35
C HIS A 79 -6.27 28.93 -54.64
N SER A 80 -5.96 29.58 -55.78
CA SER A 80 -6.74 29.45 -57.01
C SER A 80 -6.01 29.92 -58.28
N THR A 81 -6.76 30.04 -59.38
CA THR A 81 -6.32 30.69 -60.62
C THR A 81 -7.37 31.71 -61.05
N VAL A 82 -6.94 32.76 -61.76
CA VAL A 82 -7.84 33.79 -62.30
C VAL A 82 -8.89 33.17 -63.21
N GLU A 83 -8.53 32.21 -64.06
CA GLU A 83 -9.46 31.51 -64.95
C GLU A 83 -10.60 30.83 -64.17
N ARG A 84 -10.27 30.12 -63.08
CA ARG A 84 -11.28 29.45 -62.24
C ARG A 84 -12.13 30.46 -61.49
N LEU A 85 -11.50 31.48 -60.91
CA LEU A 85 -12.20 32.53 -60.15
C LEU A 85 -13.11 33.38 -61.05
N ALA A 86 -12.72 33.61 -62.30
CA ALA A 86 -13.53 34.30 -63.30
C ALA A 86 -14.86 33.58 -63.53
N GLN A 87 -14.87 32.24 -63.60
CA GLN A 87 -16.11 31.49 -63.75
C GLN A 87 -17.04 31.63 -62.54
N THR A 88 -16.48 31.59 -61.33
CA THR A 88 -17.26 31.77 -60.09
C THR A 88 -17.75 33.20 -59.93
N MET A 89 -16.95 34.20 -60.32
CA MET A 89 -17.34 35.61 -60.29
C MET A 89 -18.49 35.89 -61.24
N LYS A 90 -18.45 35.35 -62.47
CA LYS A 90 -19.57 35.45 -63.42
C LYS A 90 -20.85 34.81 -62.89
N ARG A 91 -20.74 33.65 -62.24
CA ARG A 91 -21.88 32.98 -61.60
C ARG A 91 -22.47 33.82 -60.48
N TYR A 92 -21.63 34.35 -59.60
CA TYR A 92 -22.03 35.26 -58.53
C TYR A 92 -22.73 36.49 -59.11
N PHE A 93 -22.12 37.17 -60.07
CA PHE A 93 -22.69 38.37 -60.68
C PHE A 93 -24.05 38.09 -61.35
N ARG A 94 -24.21 36.98 -62.07
CA ARG A 94 -25.51 36.56 -62.62
C ARG A 94 -26.55 36.33 -61.53
N SER A 95 -26.16 35.77 -60.39
CA SER A 95 -27.08 35.51 -59.29
C SER A 95 -27.65 36.78 -58.65
N VAL A 96 -26.93 37.92 -58.71
CA VAL A 96 -27.41 39.23 -58.26
C VAL A 96 -28.62 39.71 -59.09
N PHE A 97 -28.66 39.38 -60.38
CA PHE A 97 -29.73 39.75 -61.31
C PHE A 97 -30.69 38.58 -61.61
N SER A 98 -30.68 37.52 -60.80
CA SER A 98 -31.48 36.31 -61.08
C SER A 98 -32.98 36.48 -60.82
N GLY A 99 -33.36 37.47 -60.00
CA GLY A 99 -34.73 37.62 -59.51
C GLY A 99 -35.08 36.73 -58.30
N GLU A 100 -34.13 35.94 -57.80
CA GLU A 100 -34.35 35.01 -56.69
C GLU A 100 -33.33 35.22 -55.56
N PHE A 101 -33.81 35.29 -54.33
CA PHE A 101 -32.99 35.35 -53.12
C PHE A 101 -33.61 34.46 -52.03
N GLY A 102 -33.44 33.14 -52.19
CA GLY A 102 -33.88 32.14 -51.21
C GLY A 102 -32.73 31.57 -50.37
N ALA A 103 -33.02 30.57 -49.55
CA ALA A 103 -32.05 29.89 -48.67
C ALA A 103 -30.77 29.41 -49.40
N GLN A 104 -30.90 28.92 -50.64
CA GLN A 104 -29.75 28.50 -51.44
C GLN A 104 -28.81 29.68 -51.76
N ARG A 105 -29.38 30.82 -52.18
CA ARG A 105 -28.60 32.02 -52.51
C ARG A 105 -27.90 32.58 -51.27
N LEU A 106 -28.62 32.63 -50.15
CA LEU A 106 -28.04 32.99 -48.85
C LEU A 106 -26.85 32.07 -48.50
N GLY A 107 -27.03 30.76 -48.60
CA GLY A 107 -25.98 29.78 -48.31
C GLY A 107 -24.73 29.97 -49.19
N ASP A 108 -24.90 30.36 -50.45
CA ASP A 108 -23.78 30.69 -51.34
C ASP A 108 -23.05 31.98 -50.92
N VAL A 109 -23.76 33.01 -50.47
CA VAL A 109 -23.15 34.27 -49.97
C VAL A 109 -22.41 34.05 -48.65
N VAL A 110 -23.00 33.28 -47.72
CA VAL A 110 -22.34 32.88 -46.47
C VAL A 110 -21.08 32.07 -46.79
N ARG A 111 -21.14 31.14 -47.74
CA ARG A 111 -19.96 30.38 -48.18
C ARG A 111 -18.88 31.28 -48.79
N ILE A 112 -19.27 32.30 -49.55
CA ILE A 112 -18.33 33.32 -50.04
C ILE A 112 -17.61 33.96 -48.86
N GLY A 113 -18.34 34.39 -47.82
CA GLY A 113 -17.71 34.96 -46.63
C GLY A 113 -16.74 34.00 -45.94
N ALA A 114 -17.17 32.76 -45.69
CA ALA A 114 -16.34 31.75 -45.03
C ALA A 114 -15.08 31.39 -45.84
N VAL A 115 -15.17 31.30 -47.16
CA VAL A 115 -14.00 31.02 -48.02
C VAL A 115 -13.03 32.19 -48.03
N HIS A 116 -13.52 33.43 -48.08
CA HIS A 116 -12.65 34.60 -48.08
C HIS A 116 -11.98 34.84 -46.72
N ASP A 117 -12.66 34.52 -45.62
CA ASP A 117 -12.07 34.50 -44.28
C ASP A 117 -10.97 33.42 -44.17
N HIS A 118 -11.26 32.21 -44.64
CA HIS A 118 -10.31 31.09 -44.59
C HIS A 118 -9.01 31.30 -45.39
N ILE A 119 -9.01 32.15 -46.41
CA ILE A 119 -7.81 32.50 -47.20
C ILE A 119 -7.13 33.79 -46.70
N ASP A 120 -7.51 34.28 -45.52
CA ASP A 120 -7.04 35.52 -44.92
C ASP A 120 -7.21 36.74 -45.84
N LEU A 121 -8.30 36.79 -46.61
CA LEU A 121 -8.58 37.97 -47.42
C LEU A 121 -8.89 39.15 -46.48
N PRO A 122 -8.16 40.28 -46.56
CA PRO A 122 -8.50 41.45 -45.76
C PRO A 122 -9.93 41.89 -46.06
N ILE A 123 -10.79 41.98 -45.04
CA ILE A 123 -12.20 42.35 -45.21
C ILE A 123 -12.37 43.70 -45.94
N GLY A 124 -11.45 44.65 -45.71
CA GLY A 124 -11.43 45.92 -46.45
C GLY A 124 -11.14 45.77 -47.94
N ALA A 125 -10.35 44.77 -48.33
CA ALA A 125 -10.13 44.42 -49.73
C ALA A 125 -11.36 43.77 -50.36
N PHE A 126 -12.07 42.90 -49.63
CA PHE A 126 -13.35 42.34 -50.09
C PHE A 126 -14.38 43.45 -50.36
N ILE A 127 -14.62 44.32 -49.36
CA ILE A 127 -15.57 45.44 -49.48
C ILE A 127 -15.16 46.37 -50.62
N GLY A 128 -13.87 46.69 -50.75
CA GLY A 128 -13.36 47.53 -51.83
C GLY A 128 -13.51 46.91 -53.23
N ALA A 129 -13.45 45.58 -53.35
CA ALA A 129 -13.58 44.88 -54.62
C ALA A 129 -15.02 44.92 -55.17
N ILE A 130 -16.03 45.03 -54.31
CA ILE A 130 -17.44 45.17 -54.73
C ILE A 130 -17.66 46.42 -55.61
N LEU A 131 -16.91 47.50 -55.37
CA LEU A 131 -16.95 48.69 -56.24
C LEU A 131 -16.55 48.40 -57.69
N GLN A 132 -15.81 47.32 -57.96
CA GLN A 132 -15.50 46.90 -59.33
C GLN A 132 -16.70 46.25 -60.02
N LEU A 133 -17.61 45.63 -59.26
CA LEU A 133 -18.87 45.11 -59.79
C LEU A 133 -19.83 46.25 -60.13
N ASP A 134 -19.86 47.30 -59.30
CA ASP A 134 -20.66 48.51 -59.53
C ASP A 134 -20.33 49.18 -60.87
N ARG A 135 -19.05 49.12 -61.31
CA ARG A 135 -18.60 49.65 -62.61
C ARG A 135 -19.20 48.94 -63.81
N VAL A 136 -19.76 47.74 -63.64
CA VAL A 136 -20.44 46.98 -64.69
C VAL A 136 -21.96 47.03 -64.50
N ALA A 137 -22.44 46.85 -63.26
CA ALA A 137 -23.85 46.83 -62.94
C ALA A 137 -24.54 48.19 -63.16
N ILE A 138 -23.95 49.30 -62.68
CA ILE A 138 -24.58 50.63 -62.75
C ILE A 138 -24.76 51.08 -64.20
N PRO A 139 -23.73 51.04 -65.07
CA PRO A 139 -23.92 51.43 -66.47
C PRO A 139 -24.96 50.57 -67.20
N ALA A 140 -25.01 49.25 -66.93
CA ALA A 140 -25.99 48.35 -67.53
C ALA A 140 -27.43 48.72 -67.15
N ILE A 141 -27.67 49.07 -65.88
CA ILE A 141 -28.98 49.53 -65.40
C ILE A 141 -29.34 50.89 -66.02
N VAL A 142 -28.38 51.82 -66.08
CA VAL A 142 -28.58 53.15 -66.67
C VAL A 142 -28.93 53.06 -68.16
N GLU A 143 -28.23 52.21 -68.91
CA GLU A 143 -28.49 52.00 -70.34
C GLU A 143 -29.86 51.35 -70.56
N ARG A 144 -30.21 50.33 -69.77
CA ARG A 144 -31.49 49.60 -69.87
C ARG A 144 -32.71 50.50 -69.67
N TYR A 145 -32.62 51.48 -68.79
CA TYR A 145 -33.73 52.36 -68.41
C TYR A 145 -33.48 53.83 -68.76
N ALA A 146 -32.68 54.10 -69.79
CA ALA A 146 -32.33 55.47 -70.20
C ALA A 146 -33.57 56.36 -70.45
N ASP A 147 -34.67 55.75 -70.91
CA ASP A 147 -35.94 56.43 -71.22
C ASP A 147 -36.95 56.43 -70.05
N ASP A 148 -36.63 55.80 -68.91
CA ASP A 148 -37.50 55.71 -67.73
C ASP A 148 -36.72 56.05 -66.42
N PRO A 149 -36.58 57.34 -66.07
CA PRO A 149 -35.79 57.78 -64.93
C PRO A 149 -36.29 57.23 -63.58
N VAL A 150 -37.59 56.97 -63.45
CA VAL A 150 -38.19 56.45 -62.22
C VAL A 150 -37.79 54.99 -62.04
N ARG A 151 -37.96 54.18 -63.10
CA ARG A 151 -37.58 52.76 -63.07
C ARG A 151 -36.06 52.58 -62.98
N MET A 152 -35.27 53.45 -63.61
CA MET A 152 -33.82 53.50 -63.44
C MET A 152 -33.43 53.70 -61.97
N THR A 153 -34.05 54.68 -61.30
CA THR A 153 -33.76 54.97 -59.88
C THR A 153 -34.15 53.79 -59.00
N GLN A 154 -35.31 53.17 -59.25
CA GLN A 154 -35.76 51.98 -58.51
C GLN A 154 -34.81 50.79 -58.70
N ALA A 155 -34.35 50.53 -59.93
CA ALA A 155 -33.40 49.46 -60.23
C ALA A 155 -32.01 49.71 -59.64
N LEU A 156 -31.51 50.95 -59.64
CA LEU A 156 -30.25 51.31 -58.97
C LEU A 156 -30.34 51.14 -57.45
N LEU A 157 -31.47 51.52 -56.85
CA LEU A 157 -31.72 51.28 -55.42
C LEU A 157 -31.84 49.78 -55.13
N ALA A 158 -32.56 49.01 -55.94
CA ALA A 158 -32.65 47.56 -55.81
C ALA A 158 -31.26 46.90 -55.88
N TYR A 159 -30.42 47.31 -56.84
CA TYR A 159 -29.04 46.83 -56.96
C TYR A 159 -28.21 47.19 -55.72
N ARG A 160 -28.35 48.43 -55.23
CA ARG A 160 -27.65 48.86 -54.03
C ARG A 160 -28.08 48.06 -52.80
N LYS A 161 -29.38 47.76 -52.66
CA LYS A 161 -29.91 46.95 -51.56
C LYS A 161 -29.34 45.53 -51.57
N VAL A 162 -29.40 44.83 -52.71
CA VAL A 162 -28.87 43.45 -52.80
C VAL A 162 -27.35 43.39 -52.64
N SER A 163 -26.61 44.33 -53.21
CA SER A 163 -25.15 44.41 -53.06
C SER A 163 -24.75 44.73 -51.61
N THR A 164 -25.50 45.63 -50.95
CA THR A 164 -25.29 45.94 -49.52
C THR A 164 -25.63 44.74 -48.64
N ALA A 165 -26.71 44.02 -48.94
CA ALA A 165 -27.08 42.80 -48.21
C ALA A 165 -25.98 41.72 -48.34
N ASP A 166 -25.47 41.47 -49.55
CA ASP A 166 -24.39 40.51 -49.77
C ASP A 166 -23.12 40.89 -48.98
N VAL A 167 -22.72 42.16 -49.00
CA VAL A 167 -21.59 42.66 -48.22
C VAL A 167 -21.81 42.52 -46.72
N ALA A 168 -23.01 42.81 -46.24
CA ALA A 168 -23.36 42.68 -44.82
C ALA A 168 -23.33 41.21 -44.37
N ILE A 169 -23.84 40.28 -45.18
CA ILE A 169 -23.77 38.84 -44.91
C ILE A 169 -22.33 38.34 -44.83
N VAL A 170 -21.50 38.73 -45.80
CA VAL A 170 -20.08 38.37 -45.80
C VAL A 170 -19.37 38.97 -44.59
N THR A 171 -19.56 40.27 -44.34
CA THR A 171 -18.94 40.97 -43.21
C THR A 171 -19.29 40.31 -41.88
N GLN A 172 -20.54 39.95 -41.70
CA GLN A 172 -20.99 39.28 -40.50
C GLN A 172 -20.37 37.88 -40.36
N THR A 173 -20.17 37.16 -41.47
CA THR A 173 -19.47 35.86 -41.46
C THR A 173 -18.01 35.99 -40.99
N PHE A 174 -17.30 37.05 -41.40
CA PHE A 174 -15.95 37.37 -40.91
C PHE A 174 -15.93 37.71 -39.40
N ILE A 175 -16.92 38.47 -38.92
CA ILE A 175 -17.03 38.81 -37.49
C ILE A 175 -17.26 37.53 -36.67
N ASP A 176 -18.21 36.69 -37.08
CA ASP A 176 -18.51 35.44 -36.38
C ASP A 176 -17.29 34.50 -36.31
N ALA A 177 -16.47 34.44 -37.37
CA ALA A 177 -15.25 33.65 -37.39
C ALA A 177 -14.19 34.16 -36.39
N ARG A 178 -14.06 35.48 -36.26
CA ARG A 178 -13.14 36.10 -35.29
C ARG A 178 -13.61 35.89 -33.85
N ASP A 179 -14.90 36.09 -33.58
CA ASP A 179 -15.46 35.90 -32.24
C ASP A 179 -15.25 34.46 -31.76
N ARG A 180 -15.47 33.46 -32.64
CA ARG A 180 -15.15 32.05 -32.34
C ARG A 180 -13.68 31.82 -32.03
N THR A 181 -12.78 32.50 -32.73
CA THR A 181 -11.34 32.37 -32.49
C THR A 181 -10.97 32.92 -31.11
N VAL A 182 -11.53 34.07 -30.73
CA VAL A 182 -11.33 34.65 -29.39
C VAL A 182 -11.83 33.70 -28.30
N GLU A 183 -13.03 33.14 -28.45
CA GLU A 183 -13.59 32.17 -27.50
C GLU A 183 -12.70 30.92 -27.35
N LEU A 184 -12.17 30.39 -28.46
CA LEU A 184 -11.26 29.23 -28.44
C LEU A 184 -9.95 29.54 -27.73
N VAL A 185 -9.38 30.73 -27.94
CA VAL A 185 -8.15 31.17 -27.25
C VAL A 185 -8.38 31.29 -25.74
N GLU A 186 -9.50 31.86 -25.30
CA GLU A 186 -9.84 31.94 -23.87
C GLU A 186 -10.03 30.54 -23.23
N GLN A 187 -10.67 29.61 -23.95
CA GLN A 187 -10.82 28.23 -23.50
C GLN A 187 -9.46 27.53 -23.38
N LEU A 188 -8.58 27.72 -24.36
CA LEU A 188 -7.23 27.14 -24.37
C LEU A 188 -6.37 27.70 -23.23
N GLU A 189 -6.49 28.98 -22.90
CA GLU A 189 -5.85 29.57 -21.72
C GLU A 189 -6.33 28.94 -20.42
N ALA A 190 -7.64 28.79 -20.26
CA ALA A 190 -8.21 28.18 -19.07
C ALA A 190 -7.78 26.71 -18.91
N GLN A 191 -7.64 25.97 -20.02
CA GLN A 191 -7.07 24.62 -20.01
C GLN A 191 -5.59 24.62 -19.65
N THR A 192 -4.79 25.51 -20.25
CA THR A 192 -3.35 25.62 -19.99
C THR A 192 -3.07 25.95 -18.52
N ARG A 193 -3.87 26.83 -17.90
CA ARG A 193 -3.77 27.11 -16.45
C ARG A 193 -4.03 25.87 -15.59
N ARG A 194 -5.07 25.10 -15.88
CA ARG A 194 -5.39 23.86 -15.15
C ARG A 194 -4.29 22.81 -15.28
N VAL A 195 -3.80 22.58 -16.50
CA VAL A 195 -2.69 21.64 -16.73
C VAL A 195 -1.42 22.09 -16.01
N ALA A 196 -1.18 23.41 -15.88
CA ALA A 196 -0.06 23.93 -15.09
C ALA A 196 -0.20 23.72 -13.58
N GLU A 197 -1.42 23.66 -13.05
CA GLU A 197 -1.66 23.30 -11.64
C GLU A 197 -1.40 21.81 -11.41
N GLU A 198 -1.95 20.95 -12.28
CA GLU A 198 -1.73 19.51 -12.26
C GLU A 198 -0.24 19.14 -12.41
N GLN A 199 0.50 19.86 -13.28
CA GLN A 199 1.94 19.67 -13.46
C GLN A 199 2.74 19.90 -12.16
N ARG A 200 2.37 20.92 -11.36
CA ARG A 200 3.03 21.19 -10.08
C ARG A 200 2.74 20.09 -9.08
N GLU A 201 1.49 19.61 -9.05
CA GLU A 201 1.10 18.49 -8.18
C GLU A 201 1.88 17.22 -8.53
N VAL A 202 2.02 16.89 -9.81
CA VAL A 202 2.85 15.75 -10.28
C VAL A 202 4.29 15.87 -9.79
N THR A 203 4.87 17.07 -9.85
CA THR A 203 6.24 17.32 -9.36
C THR A 203 6.37 17.09 -7.86
N THR A 204 5.42 17.60 -7.07
CA THR A 204 5.39 17.39 -5.61
C THR A 204 5.20 15.91 -5.25
N VAL A 205 4.31 15.22 -5.95
CA VAL A 205 4.07 13.78 -5.75
C VAL A 205 5.33 12.97 -6.09
N SER A 206 6.00 13.28 -7.20
CA SER A 206 7.28 12.65 -7.58
C SER A 206 8.33 12.78 -6.47
N GLN A 207 8.54 13.99 -5.94
CA GLN A 207 9.51 14.22 -4.85
C GLN A 207 9.15 13.45 -3.58
N SER A 208 7.87 13.46 -3.20
CA SER A 208 7.37 12.74 -2.02
C SER A 208 7.56 11.23 -2.17
N LEU A 209 7.31 10.70 -3.37
CA LEU A 209 7.47 9.29 -3.69
C LEU A 209 8.94 8.85 -3.63
N ALA A 210 9.86 9.69 -4.13
CA ALA A 210 11.30 9.44 -4.04
C ALA A 210 11.78 9.38 -2.58
N ALA A 211 11.34 10.32 -1.73
CA ALA A 211 11.67 10.32 -0.31
C ALA A 211 11.11 9.09 0.42
N ALA A 212 9.85 8.73 0.14
CA ALA A 212 9.22 7.53 0.71
C ALA A 212 9.94 6.24 0.31
N ALA A 213 10.39 6.15 -0.95
CA ALA A 213 11.18 5.03 -1.44
C ALA A 213 12.53 4.90 -0.70
N GLN A 214 13.25 6.01 -0.52
CA GLN A 214 14.52 6.01 0.22
C GLN A 214 14.35 5.59 1.68
N GLN A 215 13.31 6.10 2.35
CA GLN A 215 13.01 5.70 3.72
C GLN A 215 12.66 4.21 3.82
N SER A 216 11.83 3.72 2.91
CA SER A 216 11.42 2.31 2.87
C SER A 216 12.61 1.38 2.64
N TYR A 217 13.53 1.77 1.74
CA TYR A 217 14.78 1.05 1.50
C TYR A 217 15.66 0.96 2.75
N ALA A 218 15.82 2.08 3.47
CA ALA A 218 16.58 2.13 4.71
C ALA A 218 15.96 1.23 5.80
N SER A 219 14.63 1.28 5.96
CA SER A 219 13.90 0.41 6.89
C SER A 219 14.04 -1.08 6.53
N ALA A 220 13.95 -1.43 5.25
CA ALA A 220 14.14 -2.80 4.78
C ALA A 220 15.55 -3.32 5.06
N THR A 221 16.57 -2.49 4.82
CA THR A 221 17.97 -2.84 5.13
C THR A 221 18.17 -3.09 6.63
N GLU A 222 17.58 -2.24 7.48
CA GLU A 222 17.67 -2.39 8.94
C GLU A 222 16.90 -3.63 9.44
N LEU A 223 15.76 -3.96 8.84
CA LEU A 223 15.02 -5.20 9.12
C LEU A 223 15.85 -6.44 8.76
N SER A 224 16.53 -6.44 7.60
CA SER A 224 17.41 -7.53 7.20
C SER A 224 18.57 -7.71 8.18
N ARG A 225 19.22 -6.61 8.60
CA ARG A 225 20.28 -6.62 9.61
C ARG A 225 19.79 -7.17 10.96
N THR A 226 18.62 -6.73 11.40
CA THR A 226 18.02 -7.18 12.66
C THR A 226 17.66 -8.66 12.60
N SER A 227 17.12 -9.13 11.47
CA SER A 227 16.77 -10.53 11.23
C SER A 227 18.00 -11.44 11.35
N THR A 228 19.11 -11.07 10.69
CA THR A 228 20.38 -11.79 10.83
C THR A 228 20.85 -11.84 12.28
N GLY A 229 20.77 -10.72 13.01
CA GLY A 229 21.15 -10.68 14.42
C GLY A 229 20.26 -11.54 15.33
N ILE A 230 18.98 -11.71 15.00
CA ILE A 230 18.08 -12.62 15.74
C ILE A 230 18.45 -14.08 15.41
N ALA A 231 18.72 -14.42 14.15
CA ALA A 231 19.11 -15.77 13.74
C ALA A 231 20.42 -16.23 14.43
N GLU A 232 21.42 -15.35 14.51
CA GLU A 232 22.68 -15.63 15.23
C GLU A 232 22.42 -15.89 16.72
N ARG A 233 21.59 -15.06 17.37
CA ARG A 233 21.23 -15.25 18.78
C ARG A 233 20.44 -16.53 19.01
N ALA A 234 19.54 -16.89 18.10
CA ALA A 234 18.80 -18.15 18.17
C ALA A 234 19.73 -19.37 18.05
N THR A 235 20.75 -19.28 17.18
CA THR A 235 21.79 -20.31 17.05
C THR A 235 22.59 -20.44 18.36
N GLY A 236 23.05 -19.33 18.93
CA GLY A 236 23.74 -19.34 20.22
C GLY A 236 22.88 -19.86 21.38
N ALA A 237 21.58 -19.56 21.37
CA ALA A 237 20.64 -20.10 22.36
C ALA A 237 20.49 -21.63 22.25
N ASN A 238 20.47 -22.18 21.03
CA ASN A 238 20.46 -23.63 20.80
C ASN A 238 21.73 -24.30 21.35
N GLU A 239 22.91 -23.70 21.19
CA GLU A 239 24.15 -24.24 21.77
C GLU A 239 24.10 -24.27 23.30
N LEU A 240 23.65 -23.18 23.95
CA LEU A 240 23.48 -23.11 25.40
C LEU A 240 22.46 -24.14 25.91
N MET A 241 21.40 -24.37 25.15
CA MET A 241 20.43 -25.41 25.48
C MET A 241 21.00 -26.81 25.35
N SER A 242 21.80 -27.09 24.32
CA SER A 242 22.49 -28.38 24.20
C SER A 242 23.40 -28.63 25.40
N GLN A 243 24.10 -27.60 25.89
CA GLN A 243 24.89 -27.70 27.12
C GLN A 243 24.01 -27.95 28.35
N SER A 244 22.83 -27.30 28.42
CA SER A 244 21.88 -27.49 29.51
C SER A 244 21.31 -28.91 29.56
N VAL A 245 21.05 -29.53 28.40
CA VAL A 245 20.65 -30.95 28.32
C VAL A 245 21.74 -31.85 28.91
N GLU A 246 23.00 -31.59 28.55
CA GLU A 246 24.12 -32.40 29.03
C GLU A 246 24.28 -32.30 30.55
N LEU A 247 24.15 -31.08 31.10
CA LEU A 247 24.17 -30.85 32.55
C LEU A 247 23.00 -31.52 33.26
N ALA A 248 21.78 -31.46 32.71
CA ALA A 248 20.61 -32.10 33.28
C ALA A 248 20.75 -33.63 33.27
N ARG A 249 21.30 -34.21 32.19
CA ARG A 249 21.62 -35.65 32.11
C ARG A 249 22.67 -36.05 33.14
N GLY A 250 23.76 -35.30 33.26
CA GLY A 250 24.78 -35.55 34.28
C GLY A 250 24.21 -35.49 35.70
N GLY A 251 23.30 -34.56 35.97
CA GLY A 251 22.57 -34.48 37.23
C GLY A 251 21.68 -35.71 37.49
N ALA A 252 20.93 -36.16 36.48
CA ALA A 252 20.11 -37.36 36.58
C ALA A 252 20.95 -38.63 36.83
N ASP A 253 22.11 -38.76 36.19
CA ASP A 253 23.04 -39.87 36.42
C ASP A 253 23.56 -39.89 37.87
N VAL A 254 23.89 -38.72 38.42
CA VAL A 254 24.27 -38.58 39.83
C VAL A 254 23.14 -39.04 40.75
N THR A 255 21.90 -38.64 40.51
CA THR A 255 20.75 -39.09 41.32
C THR A 255 20.55 -40.59 41.26
N THR A 256 20.77 -41.21 40.09
CA THR A 256 20.72 -42.68 39.93
C THR A 256 21.84 -43.35 40.73
N GLY A 257 23.02 -42.72 40.85
CA GLY A 257 24.08 -43.14 41.75
C GLY A 257 23.67 -43.06 43.22
N THR A 258 23.02 -41.96 43.62
CA THR A 258 22.48 -41.77 44.97
C THR A 258 21.45 -42.82 45.34
N ASP A 259 20.55 -43.20 44.43
CA ASP A 259 19.56 -44.25 44.67
C ASP A 259 20.20 -45.60 45.03
N ARG A 260 21.29 -45.98 44.35
CA ARG A 260 22.02 -47.20 44.68
C ARG A 260 22.65 -47.11 46.07
N ALA A 261 23.29 -45.98 46.39
CA ALA A 261 23.88 -45.78 47.70
C ALA A 261 22.82 -45.80 48.82
N VAL A 262 21.63 -45.25 48.58
CA VAL A 262 20.49 -45.31 49.50
C VAL A 262 20.02 -46.75 49.71
N ALA A 263 19.91 -47.55 48.64
CA ALA A 263 19.57 -48.96 48.74
C ALA A 263 20.60 -49.73 49.59
N ASP A 264 21.90 -49.55 49.32
CA ASP A 264 22.98 -50.19 50.08
C ASP A 264 22.95 -49.78 51.57
N MET A 265 22.67 -48.50 51.86
CA MET A 265 22.53 -48.02 53.24
C MET A 265 21.32 -48.65 53.94
N ARG A 266 20.19 -48.81 53.24
CA ARG A 266 18.99 -49.43 53.79
C ARG A 266 19.24 -50.88 54.20
N ASP A 267 19.88 -51.65 53.31
CA ASP A 267 20.27 -53.03 53.57
C ASP A 267 21.25 -53.12 54.75
N GLY A 268 22.20 -52.17 54.86
CA GLY A 268 23.12 -52.08 55.98
C GLY A 268 22.43 -51.76 57.32
N VAL A 269 21.46 -50.85 57.34
CA VAL A 269 20.64 -50.53 58.52
C VAL A 269 19.82 -51.74 58.98
N GLU A 270 19.22 -52.46 58.04
CA GLU A 270 18.45 -53.69 58.32
C GLU A 270 19.34 -54.77 58.92
N GLN A 271 20.51 -55.01 58.32
CA GLN A 271 21.48 -56.00 58.83
C GLN A 271 22.00 -55.67 60.24
N ILE A 272 22.30 -54.39 60.52
CA ILE A 272 22.72 -53.96 61.86
C ILE A 272 21.58 -54.15 62.87
N SER A 273 20.34 -53.85 62.48
CA SER A 273 19.16 -54.03 63.33
C SER A 273 18.97 -55.50 63.73
N GLU A 274 19.13 -56.42 62.78
CA GLU A 274 19.08 -57.87 63.04
C GLU A 274 20.19 -58.33 64.00
N GLN A 275 21.42 -57.86 63.78
CA GLN A 275 22.56 -58.19 64.64
C GLN A 275 22.40 -57.65 66.07
N LEU A 276 21.86 -56.44 66.23
CA LEU A 276 21.57 -55.85 67.54
C LEU A 276 20.47 -56.62 68.27
N ALA A 277 19.43 -57.06 67.57
CA ALA A 277 18.38 -57.89 68.15
C ALA A 277 18.96 -59.21 68.69
N ALA A 278 19.76 -59.91 67.87
CA ALA A 278 20.44 -61.14 68.29
C ALA A 278 21.40 -60.92 69.46
N LEU A 279 22.16 -59.82 69.45
CA LEU A 279 23.06 -59.46 70.54
C LEU A 279 22.30 -59.13 71.82
N SER A 280 21.15 -58.44 71.72
CA SER A 280 20.26 -58.15 72.84
C SER A 280 19.78 -59.43 73.50
N ASP A 281 19.36 -60.41 72.71
CA ASP A 281 18.88 -61.70 73.19
C ASP A 281 19.99 -62.52 73.86
N GLN A 282 21.19 -62.58 73.26
CA GLN A 282 22.36 -63.21 73.90
C GLN A 282 22.72 -62.54 75.23
N THR A 283 22.67 -61.21 75.29
CA THR A 283 22.98 -60.43 76.50
C THR A 283 21.93 -60.71 77.60
N ARG A 284 20.65 -60.86 77.25
CA ARG A 284 19.59 -61.29 78.20
C ARG A 284 19.77 -62.73 78.66
N GLU A 285 20.22 -63.63 77.78
CA GLU A 285 20.53 -65.01 78.15
C GLU A 285 21.68 -65.06 79.17
N ILE A 286 22.74 -64.26 78.99
CA ILE A 286 23.81 -64.11 79.98
C ILE A 286 23.26 -63.65 81.33
N SER A 287 22.33 -62.69 81.38
CA SER A 287 21.70 -62.26 82.65
C SER A 287 20.99 -63.40 83.36
N THR A 288 20.34 -64.29 82.60
CA THR A 288 19.67 -65.47 83.13
C THR A 288 20.69 -66.47 83.72
N ILE A 289 21.78 -66.73 82.98
CA ILE A 289 22.87 -67.60 83.43
C ILE A 289 23.53 -67.05 84.70
N VAL A 290 23.87 -65.77 84.73
CA VAL A 290 24.49 -65.09 85.88
C VAL A 290 23.61 -65.19 87.12
N THR A 291 22.29 -65.07 86.96
CA THR A 291 21.32 -65.25 88.05
C THR A 291 21.37 -66.69 88.58
N GLY A 292 21.35 -67.70 87.71
CA GLY A 292 21.48 -69.11 88.12
C GLY A 292 22.80 -69.42 88.82
N ILE A 293 23.93 -68.88 88.35
CA ILE A 293 25.23 -69.09 89.02
C ILE A 293 25.25 -68.39 90.39
N ARG A 294 24.59 -67.23 90.53
CA ARG A 294 24.45 -66.55 91.82
C ARG A 294 23.71 -67.40 92.83
N GLU A 295 22.59 -68.02 92.42
CA GLU A 295 21.85 -68.96 93.26
C GLU A 295 22.71 -70.16 93.66
N ILE A 296 23.51 -70.71 92.76
CA ILE A 296 24.46 -71.79 93.06
C ILE A 296 25.53 -71.33 94.05
N ALA A 297 26.10 -70.14 93.87
CA ALA A 297 27.09 -69.56 94.78
C ALA A 297 26.48 -69.32 96.17
N ASP A 298 25.23 -68.84 96.23
CA ASP A 298 24.48 -68.64 97.47
C ASP A 298 24.26 -69.96 98.22
N GLN A 299 23.82 -71.00 97.50
CA GLN A 299 23.65 -72.34 98.03
C GLN A 299 24.99 -72.94 98.49
N THR A 300 26.06 -72.75 97.72
CA THR A 300 27.41 -73.24 98.02
C THR A 300 27.95 -72.57 99.28
N ASN A 301 27.76 -71.26 99.42
CA ASN A 301 28.10 -70.51 100.63
C ASN A 301 27.33 -71.01 101.86
N LEU A 302 26.03 -71.33 101.69
CA LEU A 302 25.18 -71.86 102.75
C LEU A 302 25.60 -73.29 103.15
N LEU A 303 25.94 -74.14 102.17
CA LEU A 303 26.51 -75.47 102.39
C LEU A 303 27.86 -75.40 103.12
N ALA A 304 28.73 -74.48 102.71
CA ALA A 304 30.04 -74.25 103.34
C ALA A 304 29.89 -73.74 104.78
N LEU A 305 28.91 -72.86 105.03
CA LEU A 305 28.58 -72.40 106.39
C LEU A 305 28.09 -73.56 107.27
N ASN A 306 27.20 -74.41 106.76
CA ASN A 306 26.73 -75.59 107.47
C ASN A 306 27.88 -76.57 107.75
N ALA A 307 28.78 -76.78 106.78
CA ALA A 307 29.97 -77.62 106.95
C ALA A 307 30.96 -77.04 107.98
N ALA A 308 31.14 -75.71 108.02
CA ALA A 308 31.96 -75.04 109.01
C ALA A 308 31.38 -75.17 110.43
N ILE A 309 30.06 -75.09 110.58
CA ILE A 309 29.34 -75.34 111.85
C ILE A 309 29.56 -76.78 112.31
N GLU A 310 29.39 -77.78 111.43
CA GLU A 310 29.55 -79.19 111.79
C GLU A 310 31.02 -79.55 112.07
N ALA A 311 31.96 -78.93 111.35
CA ALA A 311 33.40 -79.05 111.63
C ALA A 311 33.78 -78.46 112.99
N ALA A 312 33.18 -77.35 113.40
CA ALA A 312 33.34 -76.80 114.76
C ALA A 312 32.73 -77.72 115.83
N ARG A 313 31.63 -78.41 115.49
CA ARG A 313 30.92 -79.36 116.37
C ARG A 313 31.71 -80.66 116.61
N ALA A 314 32.49 -81.11 115.62
CA ALA A 314 33.36 -82.29 115.70
C ALA A 314 34.67 -82.07 116.49
N GLY A 315 34.93 -80.85 116.98
CA GLY A 315 36.09 -80.53 117.83
C GLY A 315 37.44 -80.80 117.15
N GLU A 316 38.35 -81.48 117.84
CA GLU A 316 39.71 -81.79 117.35
C GLU A 316 39.71 -82.63 116.05
N HIS A 317 38.70 -83.48 115.84
CA HIS A 317 38.58 -84.32 114.64
C HIS A 317 38.07 -83.56 113.40
N GLY A 318 37.49 -82.35 113.58
CA GLY A 318 36.91 -81.53 112.52
C GLY A 318 37.86 -80.49 111.91
N ARG A 319 39.08 -80.32 112.44
CA ARG A 319 40.01 -79.23 112.04
C ARG A 319 40.33 -79.20 110.55
N GLY A 320 40.58 -80.35 109.92
CA GLY A 320 40.85 -80.43 108.48
C GLY A 320 39.63 -80.05 107.63
N PHE A 321 38.44 -80.46 108.07
CA PHE A 321 37.17 -80.12 107.42
C PHE A 321 36.81 -78.64 107.58
N ALA A 322 37.13 -78.02 108.72
CA ALA A 322 36.88 -76.60 108.96
C ALA A 322 37.67 -75.72 107.98
N VAL A 323 38.92 -76.07 107.67
CA VAL A 323 39.75 -75.35 106.69
C VAL A 323 39.15 -75.46 105.29
N VAL A 324 38.70 -76.65 104.89
CA VAL A 324 38.05 -76.85 103.58
C VAL A 324 36.73 -76.07 103.49
N ALA A 325 35.90 -76.11 104.54
CA ALA A 325 34.64 -75.38 104.57
C ALA A 325 34.86 -73.85 104.49
N GLU A 326 35.86 -73.32 105.17
CA GLU A 326 36.23 -71.90 105.08
C GLU A 326 36.75 -71.52 103.68
N GLU A 327 37.54 -72.39 103.03
CA GLU A 327 38.02 -72.15 101.66
C GLU A 327 36.88 -72.20 100.63
N VAL A 328 35.93 -73.13 100.77
CA VAL A 328 34.71 -73.20 99.92
C VAL A 328 33.84 -71.97 100.13
N ARG A 329 33.69 -71.50 101.37
CA ARG A 329 32.97 -70.26 101.69
C ARG A 329 33.61 -69.06 100.99
N ARG A 330 34.93 -68.92 101.12
CA ARG A 330 35.71 -67.85 100.48
C ARG A 330 35.62 -67.91 98.96
N LEU A 331 35.59 -69.11 98.37
CA LEU A 331 35.39 -69.30 96.94
C LEU A 331 33.98 -68.86 96.50
N ALA A 332 32.94 -69.19 97.27
CA ALA A 332 31.57 -68.78 97.00
C ALA A 332 31.41 -67.24 97.09
N ASP A 333 32.04 -66.59 98.08
CA ASP A 333 32.04 -65.14 98.21
C ASP A 333 32.81 -64.46 97.06
N ARG A 334 33.98 -64.97 96.68
CA ARG A 334 34.70 -64.49 95.47
C ARG A 334 33.88 -64.68 94.19
N THR A 335 33.09 -65.75 94.12
CA THR A 335 32.18 -66.00 92.99
C THR A 335 31.06 -64.96 92.95
N ARG A 336 30.48 -64.59 94.10
CA ARG A 336 29.49 -63.50 94.16
C ARG A 336 30.04 -62.16 93.69
N GLU A 337 31.24 -61.79 94.15
CA GLU A 337 31.90 -60.55 93.74
C GLU A 337 32.09 -60.53 92.21
N ALA A 338 32.64 -61.61 91.64
CA ALA A 338 32.80 -61.72 90.19
C ALA A 338 31.46 -61.68 89.43
N LEU A 339 30.40 -62.30 89.95
CA LEU A 339 29.07 -62.24 89.34
C LEU A 339 28.44 -60.84 89.42
N GLN A 340 28.75 -60.06 90.46
CA GLN A 340 28.32 -58.68 90.57
C GLN A 340 28.97 -57.81 89.48
N ASP A 341 30.27 -57.99 89.24
CA ASP A 341 30.98 -57.33 88.15
C ASP A 341 30.39 -57.73 86.78
N ILE A 342 30.13 -59.02 86.56
CA ILE A 342 29.48 -59.49 85.32
C ILE A 342 28.08 -58.90 85.18
N THR A 343 27.29 -58.81 86.25
CA THR A 343 25.95 -58.20 86.22
C THR A 343 26.04 -56.74 85.78
N GLN A 344 27.00 -55.98 86.31
CA GLN A 344 27.22 -54.59 85.92
C GLN A 344 27.67 -54.46 84.47
N LEU A 345 28.61 -55.30 84.02
CA LEU A 345 29.05 -55.34 82.62
C LEU A 345 27.87 -55.64 81.69
N ASN A 346 27.01 -56.59 82.05
CA ASN A 346 25.87 -56.98 81.23
C ASN A 346 24.80 -55.88 81.16
N ALA A 347 24.55 -55.18 82.28
CA ALA A 347 23.69 -54.00 82.29
C ALA A 347 24.24 -52.88 81.40
N ASN A 348 25.55 -52.65 81.43
CA ASN A 348 26.21 -51.68 80.55
C ASN A 348 26.10 -52.10 79.08
N SER A 349 26.25 -53.39 78.77
CA SER A 349 26.07 -53.92 77.41
C SER A 349 24.64 -53.72 76.90
N LEU A 350 23.61 -53.97 77.72
CA LEU A 350 22.21 -53.70 77.35
C LEU A 350 21.97 -52.22 77.06
N ALA A 351 22.48 -51.32 77.91
CA ALA A 351 22.36 -49.88 77.68
C ALA A 351 23.09 -49.43 76.41
N ALA A 352 24.26 -50.03 76.11
CA ALA A 352 24.97 -49.75 74.86
C ALA A 352 24.19 -50.25 73.63
N ILE A 353 23.59 -51.44 73.69
CA ILE A 353 22.74 -51.98 72.62
C ILE A 353 21.54 -51.08 72.36
N GLU A 354 20.87 -50.60 73.41
CA GLU A 354 19.73 -49.68 73.29
C GLU A 354 20.14 -48.34 72.67
N ALA A 355 21.30 -47.79 73.09
CA ALA A 355 21.85 -46.57 72.50
C ALA A 355 22.20 -46.73 71.02
N VAL A 356 22.80 -47.85 70.62
CA VAL A 356 23.09 -48.15 69.21
C VAL A 356 21.79 -48.36 68.45
N GLY A 357 20.79 -49.03 69.03
CA GLY A 357 19.46 -49.20 68.43
C GLY A 357 18.80 -47.86 68.08
N GLY A 358 18.81 -46.89 69.00
CA GLY A 358 18.29 -45.55 68.72
C GLY A 358 19.08 -44.79 67.64
N ALA A 359 20.40 -44.99 67.56
CA ALA A 359 21.23 -44.43 66.50
C ALA A 359 20.91 -45.06 65.12
N VAL A 360 20.60 -46.36 65.08
CA VAL A 360 20.20 -47.08 63.86
C VAL A 360 18.83 -46.61 63.37
N GLU A 361 17.86 -46.42 64.27
CA GLU A 361 16.54 -45.85 63.93
C GLU A 361 16.69 -44.46 63.33
N THR A 362 17.48 -43.59 63.97
CA THR A 362 17.79 -42.24 63.45
C THR A 362 18.46 -42.30 62.07
N THR A 363 19.35 -43.28 61.86
CA THR A 363 20.02 -43.48 60.56
C THR A 363 19.00 -43.92 59.50
N GLY A 364 18.05 -44.79 59.84
CA GLY A 364 16.96 -45.20 58.96
C GLY A 364 16.08 -44.02 58.49
N ASP A 365 15.75 -43.12 59.42
CA ASP A 365 15.02 -41.89 59.10
C ASP A 365 15.82 -40.98 58.15
N GLN A 366 17.14 -40.87 58.38
CA GLN A 366 18.03 -40.10 57.50
C GLN A 366 18.10 -40.69 56.09
N VAL A 367 18.23 -42.02 55.96
CA VAL A 367 18.23 -42.72 54.67
C VAL A 367 16.93 -42.44 53.91
N SER A 368 15.78 -42.54 54.58
CA SER A 368 14.46 -42.23 53.99
C SER A 368 14.36 -40.78 53.52
N SER A 369 15.00 -39.84 54.23
CA SER A 369 15.05 -38.44 53.82
C SER A 369 15.94 -38.22 52.59
N VAL A 370 17.08 -38.91 52.50
CA VAL A 370 17.96 -38.88 51.32
C VAL A 370 17.24 -39.45 50.10
N GLU A 371 16.50 -40.56 50.26
CA GLU A 371 15.69 -41.16 49.19
C GLU A 371 14.69 -40.15 48.61
N ARG A 372 13.97 -39.44 49.49
CA ARG A 372 13.01 -38.40 49.08
C ARG A 372 13.69 -37.29 48.28
N HIS A 373 14.80 -36.75 48.79
CA HIS A 373 15.54 -35.69 48.10
C HIS A 373 16.11 -36.14 46.75
N ALA A 374 16.56 -37.39 46.63
CA ALA A 374 16.99 -37.97 45.36
C ALA A 374 15.83 -38.06 44.36
N GLY A 375 14.63 -38.43 44.85
CA GLY A 375 13.38 -38.38 44.08
C GLY A 375 13.05 -36.98 43.55
N ASP A 376 13.04 -35.98 44.43
CA ASP A 376 12.74 -34.58 44.09
C ASP A 376 13.76 -34.01 43.08
N ALA A 377 15.04 -34.36 43.24
CA ALA A 377 16.10 -33.96 42.31
C ALA A 377 15.90 -34.57 40.92
N ARG A 378 15.50 -35.86 40.85
CA ARG A 378 15.22 -36.54 39.58
C ARG A 378 14.03 -35.91 38.85
N GLU A 379 12.96 -35.59 39.57
CA GLU A 379 11.81 -34.88 39.01
C GLU A 379 12.21 -33.50 38.47
N SER A 380 13.05 -32.78 39.22
CA SER A 380 13.59 -31.48 38.79
C SER A 380 14.41 -31.57 37.50
N PHE A 381 15.27 -32.58 37.35
CA PHE A 381 16.03 -32.78 36.11
C PHE A 381 15.14 -33.14 34.91
N ASN A 382 14.08 -33.92 35.12
CA ASN A 382 13.09 -34.20 34.07
C ASN A 382 12.36 -32.92 33.65
N ALA A 383 11.91 -32.11 34.61
CA ALA A 383 11.26 -30.82 34.34
C ALA A 383 12.19 -29.85 33.57
N ILE A 384 13.49 -29.84 33.88
CA ILE A 384 14.49 -29.07 33.13
C ILE A 384 14.57 -29.55 31.68
N ASN A 385 14.62 -30.86 31.43
CA ASN A 385 14.65 -31.39 30.06
C ASN A 385 13.39 -31.04 29.26
N ASP A 386 12.21 -31.11 29.88
CA ASP A 386 10.95 -30.73 29.23
C ASP A 386 10.90 -29.22 28.89
N ALA A 387 11.38 -28.38 29.82
CA ALA A 387 11.48 -26.94 29.61
C ALA A 387 12.46 -26.60 28.47
N ILE A 388 13.59 -27.31 28.38
CA ILE A 388 14.54 -27.17 27.28
C ILE A 388 13.87 -27.59 25.95
N GLY A 389 13.16 -28.72 25.91
CA GLY A 389 12.44 -29.17 24.72
C GLY A 389 11.42 -28.16 24.22
N THR A 390 10.65 -27.56 25.14
CA THR A 390 9.69 -26.49 24.82
C THR A 390 10.39 -25.26 24.26
N THR A 391 11.50 -24.83 24.89
CA THR A 391 12.30 -23.70 24.43
C THR A 391 12.88 -23.94 23.04
N ALA A 392 13.21 -25.20 22.70
CA ALA A 392 13.75 -25.58 21.39
C ALA A 392 12.71 -25.40 20.31
N GLY A 393 11.47 -25.82 20.59
CA GLY A 393 10.32 -25.59 19.72
C GLY A 393 10.11 -24.09 19.46
N SER A 394 10.04 -23.27 20.52
CA SER A 394 9.91 -21.82 20.39
C SER A 394 11.04 -21.18 19.58
N LEU A 395 12.29 -21.62 19.76
CA LEU A 395 13.42 -21.14 18.97
C LEU A 395 13.30 -21.54 17.50
N GLY A 396 12.80 -22.74 17.20
CA GLY A 396 12.51 -23.17 15.83
C GLY A 396 11.51 -22.23 15.14
N GLU A 397 10.41 -21.91 15.81
CA GLU A 397 9.39 -20.96 15.31
C GLU A 397 9.98 -19.55 15.11
N ILE A 398 10.85 -19.08 16.02
CA ILE A 398 11.54 -17.79 15.87
C ILE A 398 12.43 -17.79 14.62
N VAL A 399 13.20 -18.85 14.39
CA VAL A 399 14.09 -18.95 13.21
C VAL A 399 13.28 -18.96 11.91
N GLU A 400 12.15 -19.67 11.88
CA GLU A 400 11.25 -19.68 10.72
C GLU A 400 10.66 -18.27 10.47
N GLY A 401 10.14 -17.62 11.51
CA GLY A 401 9.59 -16.26 11.42
C GLY A 401 10.64 -15.23 11.00
N VAL A 402 11.89 -15.37 11.44
CA VAL A 402 13.02 -14.54 10.98
C VAL A 402 13.28 -14.73 9.49
N GLY A 403 13.15 -15.96 8.98
CA GLY A 403 13.23 -16.26 7.55
C GLY A 403 12.16 -15.52 6.73
N ASP A 404 10.92 -15.47 7.23
CA ASP A 404 9.82 -14.72 6.60
C ASP A 404 10.08 -13.21 6.60
N VAL A 405 10.55 -12.66 7.72
CA VAL A 405 10.89 -11.24 7.82
C VAL A 405 12.03 -10.87 6.87
N SER A 406 13.06 -11.72 6.76
CA SER A 406 14.16 -11.49 5.82
C SER A 406 13.69 -11.47 4.37
N ARG A 407 12.83 -12.41 3.95
CA ARG A 407 12.24 -12.40 2.60
C ARG A 407 11.43 -11.14 2.34
N SER A 408 10.62 -10.73 3.31
CA SER A 408 9.80 -9.52 3.21
C SER A 408 10.67 -8.27 3.10
N ALA A 409 11.79 -8.22 3.80
CA ALA A 409 12.77 -7.12 3.71
C ALA A 409 13.42 -7.05 2.31
N ASP A 410 13.77 -8.20 1.71
CA ASP A 410 14.32 -8.24 0.35
C ASP A 410 13.28 -7.77 -0.69
N GLU A 411 12.03 -8.20 -0.56
CA GLU A 411 10.92 -7.74 -1.42
C GLU A 411 10.69 -6.23 -1.28
N LEU A 412 10.65 -5.71 -0.06
CA LEU A 412 10.52 -4.28 0.22
C LEU A 412 11.66 -3.46 -0.40
N THR A 413 12.88 -4.00 -0.38
CA THR A 413 14.05 -3.39 -1.03
C THR A 413 13.83 -3.26 -2.53
N GLY A 414 13.37 -4.34 -3.19
CA GLY A 414 13.05 -4.34 -4.62
C GLY A 414 11.92 -3.38 -4.99
N VAL A 415 10.82 -3.38 -4.22
CA VAL A 415 9.69 -2.45 -4.43
C VAL A 415 10.15 -1.00 -4.24
N SER A 416 10.96 -0.72 -3.23
CA SER A 416 11.47 0.63 -2.98
C SER A 416 12.31 1.15 -4.16
N GLN A 417 13.13 0.30 -4.77
CA GLN A 417 13.89 0.66 -5.97
C GLN A 417 12.98 0.95 -7.18
N GLN A 418 11.92 0.16 -7.37
CA GLN A 418 10.94 0.40 -8.44
C GLN A 418 10.20 1.72 -8.23
N VAL A 419 9.78 2.01 -6.99
CA VAL A 419 9.11 3.25 -6.63
C VAL A 419 10.02 4.46 -6.85
N ALA A 420 11.30 4.37 -6.48
CA ALA A 420 12.29 5.41 -6.75
C ALA A 420 12.46 5.69 -8.26
N SER A 421 12.56 4.64 -9.08
CA SER A 421 12.63 4.79 -10.54
C SER A 421 11.36 5.40 -11.13
N MET A 422 10.18 5.04 -10.60
CA MET A 422 8.91 5.64 -11.01
C MET A 422 8.86 7.12 -10.66
N ALA A 423 9.32 7.48 -9.46
CA ALA A 423 9.40 8.87 -9.02
C ALA A 423 10.29 9.71 -9.95
N GLU A 424 11.46 9.18 -10.32
CA GLU A 424 12.38 9.83 -11.27
C GLU A 424 11.72 10.03 -12.65
N ARG A 425 11.05 9.00 -13.18
CA ARG A 425 10.29 9.11 -14.44
C ARG A 425 9.20 10.16 -14.37
N LEU A 426 8.43 10.20 -13.28
CA LEU A 426 7.41 11.23 -13.06
C LEU A 426 8.01 12.64 -13.01
N GLY A 427 9.21 12.78 -12.42
CA GLY A 427 9.95 14.05 -12.44
C GLY A 427 10.27 14.49 -13.86
N THR A 428 10.85 13.60 -14.68
CA THR A 428 11.16 13.91 -16.09
C THR A 428 9.92 14.23 -16.93
N LEU A 429 8.80 13.55 -16.67
CA LEU A 429 7.50 13.84 -17.30
C LEU A 429 6.98 15.21 -16.88
N GLY A 430 7.11 15.57 -15.60
CA GLY A 430 6.76 16.89 -15.07
C GLY A 430 7.56 18.01 -15.73
N GLU A 431 8.87 17.82 -15.93
CA GLU A 431 9.73 18.78 -16.64
C GLU A 431 9.33 18.93 -18.12
N SER A 432 9.09 17.82 -18.82
CA SER A 432 8.62 17.86 -20.21
C SER A 432 7.27 18.56 -20.34
N LEU A 433 6.34 18.33 -19.39
CA LEU A 433 5.04 18.98 -19.37
C LEU A 433 5.16 20.49 -19.12
N ALA A 434 6.09 20.91 -18.25
CA ALA A 434 6.38 22.32 -18.04
C ALA A 434 6.86 23.01 -19.33
N ALA A 435 7.74 22.37 -20.09
CA ALA A 435 8.20 22.90 -21.38
C ALA A 435 7.03 23.04 -22.39
N SER A 436 6.17 22.01 -22.51
CA SER A 436 5.00 22.07 -23.39
C SER A 436 3.98 23.15 -22.97
N LEU A 437 3.86 23.44 -21.67
CA LEU A 437 3.02 24.53 -21.17
C LEU A 437 3.58 25.91 -21.55
N ASP A 438 4.89 26.07 -21.56
CA ASP A 438 5.52 27.32 -22.00
C ASP A 438 5.34 27.53 -23.52
N ASP A 439 5.47 26.46 -24.31
CA ASP A 439 5.15 26.51 -25.75
C ASP A 439 3.68 26.88 -26.00
N ALA A 440 2.74 26.27 -25.25
CA ALA A 440 1.32 26.57 -25.35
C ALA A 440 1.01 28.04 -25.02
N ARG A 441 1.65 28.59 -23.99
CA ARG A 441 1.52 30.01 -23.62
C ARG A 441 2.02 30.93 -24.72
N ALA A 442 3.14 30.60 -25.37
CA ALA A 442 3.68 31.37 -26.48
C ALA A 442 2.71 31.39 -27.68
N LEU A 443 2.14 30.23 -28.03
CA LEU A 443 1.15 30.12 -29.10
C LEU A 443 -0.14 30.91 -28.82
N ILE A 444 -0.61 30.90 -27.57
CA ILE A 444 -1.76 31.70 -27.14
C ILE A 444 -1.47 33.20 -27.28
N GLU A 445 -0.27 33.64 -26.89
CA GLU A 445 0.13 35.05 -27.01
C GLU A 445 0.20 35.48 -28.48
N ASP A 446 0.74 34.62 -29.35
CA ASP A 446 0.78 34.87 -30.79
C ASP A 446 -0.62 34.89 -31.41
N ALA A 447 -1.54 33.99 -31.00
CA ALA A 447 -2.92 33.96 -31.49
C ALA A 447 -3.76 35.20 -31.11
N ARG A 448 -3.30 35.98 -30.11
CA ARG A 448 -3.92 37.25 -29.71
C ARG A 448 -3.47 38.45 -30.55
N ARG A 449 -2.31 38.35 -31.20
CA ARG A 449 -1.75 39.43 -32.03
C ARG A 449 -2.37 39.41 -33.41
#